data_AF-U1WFL1-F1
#
_entry.id   AF-U1WFL1-F1
#
_cell.length_a   1.000
_cell.length_b   1.000
_cell.length_c   1.000
_cell.angle_alpha   90.00
_cell.angle_beta   90.00
_cell.angle_gamma   90.00
#
_symmetry.space_group_name_H-M   'P 1'
#
loop_
_entity.id
_entity.type
_entity.pdbx_description
1 polymer ?
#
loop_
_entity_poly.entity_id
_entity_poly.type
_entity_poly.pdbx_seq_one_letter_code
_entity_poly.pdbx_strand_id
1 'polypeptide(L)'
;MPYYLLATIGINRLGIPLGVAGEMFLALIFLEILREAGIRLPSAVGSTVTVVGGLILGDAAIRAGFLSPSIVVIGALTQVFGSTLSNQSLAGTMSILRFFMFALSAILGIYGFLLALFIVTTHLASLRSCGLPYLAPVSPLYEDFANALFRLPWRWRKTRPDMLNTQDSTSQGDKQK
;
A
#
# COMPACT_ATOMS: atom_id res chain seq x y z
N MET A 1 32.72 2.99 2.64
CA MET A 1 31.69 2.12 2.03
C MET A 1 31.72 0.77 2.74
N PRO A 2 30.59 0.24 3.25
CA PRO A 2 30.56 -1.03 3.97
C PRO A 2 30.73 -2.21 2.98
N TYR A 3 31.96 -2.65 2.79
CA TYR A 3 32.35 -3.67 1.80
C TYR A 3 31.61 -5.00 1.98
N TYR A 4 31.39 -5.42 3.24
CA TYR A 4 30.70 -6.66 3.57
C TYR A 4 29.26 -6.72 3.04
N LEU A 5 28.49 -5.62 3.15
CA LEU A 5 27.12 -5.58 2.63
C LEU A 5 27.07 -5.70 1.11
N LEU A 6 28.01 -5.04 0.44
CA LEU A 6 28.09 -5.03 -1.03
C LEU A 6 28.49 -6.41 -1.55
N ALA A 7 29.44 -7.08 -0.88
CA ALA A 7 29.83 -8.45 -1.18
C ALA A 7 28.67 -9.45 -0.97
N THR A 8 27.93 -9.35 0.14
CA THR A 8 26.78 -10.22 0.42
C THR A 8 25.64 -10.01 -0.59
N ILE A 9 25.34 -8.77 -0.99
CA ILE A 9 24.32 -8.49 -2.02
C ILE A 9 24.77 -9.00 -3.39
N GLY A 10 26.05 -8.84 -3.73
CA GLY A 10 26.63 -9.36 -4.97
C GLY A 10 26.56 -10.88 -5.06
N ILE A 11 26.91 -11.58 -3.97
CA ILE A 11 26.84 -13.05 -3.90
C ILE A 11 25.38 -13.54 -3.98
N ASN A 12 24.44 -12.86 -3.33
CA ASN A 12 23.02 -13.19 -3.40
C ASN A 12 22.40 -13.00 -4.79
N ARG A 13 23.10 -12.36 -5.73
CA ARG A 13 22.68 -12.20 -7.13
C ARG A 13 23.41 -13.14 -8.09
N LEU A 14 24.44 -13.87 -7.64
CA LEU A 14 25.13 -14.85 -8.48
C LEU A 14 24.20 -16.04 -8.74
N GLY A 15 23.87 -16.26 -10.02
CA GLY A 15 23.05 -17.40 -10.46
C GLY A 15 21.57 -17.08 -10.75
N ILE A 16 21.14 -15.82 -10.63
CA ILE A 16 19.78 -15.41 -10.97
C ILE A 16 19.75 -14.85 -12.40
N PRO A 17 19.03 -15.47 -13.35
CA PRO A 17 19.00 -15.04 -14.75
C PRO A 17 18.12 -13.81 -14.99
N LEU A 18 17.21 -13.49 -14.06
CA LEU A 18 16.29 -12.36 -14.17
C LEU A 18 16.92 -11.07 -13.61
N GLY A 19 16.69 -9.94 -14.30
CA GLY A 19 17.00 -8.62 -13.75
C GLY A 19 16.09 -8.25 -12.58
N VAL A 20 16.47 -7.24 -11.80
CA VAL A 20 15.74 -6.80 -10.58
C VAL A 20 14.25 -6.56 -10.85
N ALA A 21 13.93 -5.92 -11.97
CA ALA A 21 12.55 -5.66 -12.37
C ALA A 21 11.80 -6.96 -12.70
N GLY A 22 12.44 -7.93 -13.34
CA GLY A 22 11.83 -9.23 -13.63
C GLY A 22 11.57 -10.06 -12.37
N GLU A 23 12.54 -10.11 -11.45
CA GLU A 23 12.38 -10.75 -10.15
C GLU A 23 11.20 -10.15 -9.37
N MET A 24 11.15 -8.82 -9.26
CA MET A 24 10.11 -8.13 -8.50
C MET A 24 8.73 -8.28 -9.16
N PHE A 25 8.65 -8.24 -10.50
CA PHE A 25 7.41 -8.48 -11.22
C PHE A 25 6.85 -9.88 -10.94
N LEU A 26 7.70 -10.90 -10.99
CA LEU A 26 7.30 -12.28 -10.68
C LEU A 26 6.87 -12.42 -9.21
N ALA A 27 7.60 -11.82 -8.28
CA ALA A 27 7.25 -11.80 -6.86
C ALA A 27 5.88 -11.14 -6.62
N LEU A 28 5.61 -10.01 -7.27
CA LEU A 28 4.32 -9.32 -7.18
C LEU A 28 3.17 -10.18 -7.72
N ILE A 29 3.37 -10.89 -8.83
CA ILE A 29 2.37 -11.82 -9.37
C ILE A 29 2.10 -12.96 -8.40
N PHE A 30 3.14 -13.59 -7.86
CA PHE A 30 3.00 -14.69 -6.91
C PHE A 30 2.22 -14.26 -5.66
N LEU A 31 2.56 -13.10 -5.11
CA LEU A 31 1.88 -12.56 -3.94
C LEU A 31 0.41 -12.22 -4.23
N GLU A 32 0.10 -11.68 -5.41
CA GLU A 32 -1.28 -11.35 -5.77
C GLU A 32 -2.13 -12.60 -6.00
N ILE A 33 -1.58 -13.64 -6.64
CA ILE A 33 -2.27 -14.92 -6.82
C ILE A 33 -2.57 -15.56 -5.47
N LEU A 34 -1.58 -15.59 -4.56
CA LEU A 34 -1.78 -16.13 -3.21
C LEU A 34 -2.82 -15.34 -2.42
N ARG A 35 -2.80 -14.00 -2.55
CA ARG A 35 -3.80 -13.12 -1.92
C ARG A 35 -5.20 -13.39 -2.46
N GLU A 36 -5.36 -13.45 -3.77
CA GLU A 36 -6.64 -13.66 -4.45
C GLU A 36 -7.20 -15.07 -4.15
N ALA A 37 -6.34 -16.09 -4.08
CA ALA A 37 -6.71 -17.43 -3.65
C ALA A 37 -7.18 -17.44 -2.18
N GLY A 38 -6.46 -16.75 -1.29
CA GLY A 38 -6.77 -16.66 0.13
C GLY A 38 -8.13 -16.02 0.40
N ILE A 39 -8.51 -14.99 -0.35
CA ILE A 39 -9.80 -14.28 -0.18
C ILE A 39 -10.98 -15.02 -0.82
N ARG A 40 -10.74 -15.87 -1.82
CA ARG A 40 -11.81 -16.60 -2.55
C ARG A 40 -12.18 -17.91 -1.86
N LEU A 41 -11.27 -18.48 -1.09
CA LEU A 41 -11.52 -19.67 -0.31
C LEU A 41 -12.24 -19.35 1.00
N PRO A 42 -13.04 -20.27 1.55
CA PRO A 42 -13.60 -20.13 2.89
C PRO A 42 -12.50 -19.90 3.93
N SER A 43 -12.78 -19.09 4.96
CA SER A 43 -11.81 -18.68 5.98
C SER A 43 -11.09 -19.85 6.68
N ALA A 44 -11.75 -21.01 6.79
CA ALA A 44 -11.17 -22.23 7.35
C ALA A 44 -9.99 -22.81 6.53
N VAL A 45 -9.94 -22.53 5.22
CA VAL A 45 -8.95 -23.10 4.29
C VAL A 45 -8.08 -22.01 3.65
N GLY A 46 -8.61 -20.79 3.47
CA GLY A 46 -7.90 -19.69 2.80
C GLY A 46 -6.63 -19.24 3.51
N SER A 47 -6.63 -19.21 4.85
CA SER A 47 -5.44 -18.87 5.64
C SER A 47 -4.35 -19.93 5.51
N THR A 48 -4.72 -21.21 5.59
CA THR A 48 -3.80 -22.35 5.44
C THR A 48 -3.17 -22.36 4.05
N VAL A 49 -3.96 -22.18 2.99
CA VAL A 49 -3.46 -22.14 1.61
C VAL A 49 -2.52 -20.96 1.39
N THR A 50 -2.82 -19.79 1.96
CA THR A 50 -1.97 -18.60 1.81
C THR A 50 -0.63 -18.78 2.53
N VAL A 51 -0.62 -19.33 3.75
CA VAL A 51 0.61 -19.55 4.55
C VAL A 51 1.47 -20.65 3.94
N VAL A 52 0.88 -21.83 3.70
CA VAL A 52 1.60 -22.99 3.15
C VAL A 52 2.05 -22.70 1.72
N GLY A 53 1.17 -22.10 0.90
CA GLY A 53 1.48 -21.70 -0.46
C GLY A 53 2.59 -20.65 -0.52
N GLY A 54 2.55 -19.63 0.34
CA GLY A 54 3.60 -18.61 0.41
C GLY A 54 4.97 -19.16 0.79
N LEU A 55 5.02 -20.03 1.80
CA LEU A 55 6.28 -20.64 2.25
C LEU A 55 6.87 -21.57 1.19
N ILE A 56 6.09 -22.51 0.66
CA ILE A 56 6.56 -23.50 -0.32
C ILE A 56 6.93 -22.80 -1.64
N LEU A 57 6.09 -21.88 -2.12
CA LEU A 57 6.34 -21.16 -3.38
C LEU A 57 7.57 -20.26 -3.25
N GLY A 58 7.73 -19.55 -2.14
CA GLY A 58 8.89 -18.69 -1.89
C GLY A 58 10.19 -19.49 -1.85
N ASP A 59 10.21 -20.57 -1.08
CA ASP A 59 11.36 -21.44 -0.92
C ASP A 59 11.74 -22.16 -2.24
N ALA A 60 10.75 -22.65 -2.98
CA ALA A 60 10.94 -23.21 -4.31
C ALA A 60 11.48 -22.16 -5.31
N ALA A 61 10.94 -20.94 -5.29
CA ALA A 61 11.36 -19.87 -6.20
C ALA A 61 12.80 -19.40 -5.94
N ILE A 62 13.24 -19.38 -4.67
CA ILE A 62 14.63 -19.09 -4.31
C ILE A 62 15.56 -20.21 -4.79
N ARG A 63 15.23 -21.47 -4.50
CA ARG A 63 16.05 -22.62 -4.92
C ARG A 63 16.14 -22.79 -6.43
N ALA A 64 15.07 -22.48 -7.16
CA ALA A 64 15.05 -22.49 -8.61
C ALA A 64 15.82 -21.30 -9.24
N GLY A 65 16.30 -20.35 -8.42
CA GLY A 65 17.02 -19.17 -8.89
C GLY A 65 16.11 -18.13 -9.56
N PHE A 66 14.79 -18.20 -9.40
CA PHE A 66 13.86 -17.21 -9.96
C PHE A 66 13.80 -15.93 -9.14
N LEU A 67 13.97 -16.02 -7.81
CA LEU A 67 13.89 -14.89 -6.89
C LEU A 67 15.11 -14.86 -5.97
N SER A 68 15.72 -13.69 -5.79
CA SER A 68 16.68 -13.49 -4.70
C SER A 68 15.98 -13.43 -3.34
N PRO A 69 16.62 -13.89 -2.26
CA PRO A 69 16.08 -13.73 -0.90
C PRO A 69 15.71 -12.29 -0.57
N SER A 70 16.51 -11.32 -1.04
CA SER A 70 16.26 -9.89 -0.84
C SER A 70 14.94 -9.42 -1.48
N ILE A 71 14.61 -9.88 -2.69
CA ILE A 71 13.37 -9.51 -3.37
C ILE A 71 12.16 -10.17 -2.69
N VAL A 72 12.30 -11.41 -2.21
CA VAL A 72 11.24 -12.08 -1.44
C VAL A 72 10.91 -11.31 -0.17
N VAL A 73 11.92 -10.83 0.56
CA VAL A 73 11.71 -9.99 1.75
C VAL A 73 10.98 -8.69 1.42
N ILE A 74 11.39 -7.99 0.36
CA ILE A 74 10.73 -6.75 -0.09
C ILE A 74 9.27 -7.01 -0.50
N GLY A 75 9.02 -8.10 -1.23
CA GLY A 75 7.67 -8.52 -1.62
C GLY A 75 6.79 -8.84 -0.41
N ALA A 76 7.30 -9.62 0.55
CA ALA A 76 6.58 -9.96 1.77
C ALA A 76 6.21 -8.70 2.58
N LEU A 77 7.15 -7.76 2.72
CA LEU A 77 6.91 -6.49 3.41
C LEU A 77 5.82 -5.66 2.71
N THR A 78 5.88 -5.59 1.38
CA THR A 78 4.87 -4.91 0.55
C THR A 78 3.48 -5.50 0.79
N GLN A 79 3.38 -6.82 0.88
CA GLN A 79 2.12 -7.52 1.12
C GLN A 79 1.59 -7.29 2.55
N VAL A 80 2.46 -7.29 3.56
CA VAL A 80 2.10 -7.00 4.95
C VAL A 80 1.53 -5.58 5.07
N PHE A 81 2.18 -4.58 4.47
CA PHE A 81 1.62 -3.22 4.44
C PHE A 81 0.29 -3.14 3.71
N GLY A 82 0.14 -3.88 2.60
CA GLY A 82 -1.13 -3.98 1.88
C GLY A 82 -2.28 -4.56 2.71
N SER A 83 -1.98 -5.45 3.66
CA SER A 83 -2.99 -6.08 4.52
C SER A 83 -3.59 -5.16 5.58
N THR A 84 -3.01 -3.97 5.81
CA THR A 84 -3.59 -2.97 6.73
C THR A 84 -4.89 -2.37 6.19
N LEU A 85 -5.17 -2.49 4.89
CA LEU A 85 -6.42 -2.03 4.30
C LEU A 85 -7.58 -2.95 4.68
N SER A 86 -8.47 -2.45 5.54
CA SER A 86 -9.68 -3.18 5.99
C SER A 86 -10.77 -3.33 4.92
N ASN A 87 -10.74 -2.55 3.84
CA ASN A 87 -11.78 -2.56 2.80
C ASN A 87 -11.31 -3.38 1.59
N GLN A 88 -12.04 -4.45 1.30
CA GLN A 88 -11.67 -5.40 0.24
C GLN A 88 -11.70 -4.79 -1.16
N SER A 89 -12.69 -3.95 -1.46
CA SER A 89 -12.78 -3.27 -2.75
C SER A 89 -11.60 -2.31 -2.95
N LEU A 90 -11.19 -1.61 -1.90
CA LEU A 90 -10.04 -0.71 -1.93
C LEU A 90 -8.72 -1.48 -2.08
N ALA A 91 -8.62 -2.66 -1.49
CA ALA A 91 -7.43 -3.48 -1.58
C ALA A 91 -7.16 -3.96 -3.01
N GLY A 92 -8.20 -4.30 -3.79
CA GLY A 92 -8.05 -4.61 -5.21
C GLY A 92 -7.56 -3.41 -6.04
N THR A 93 -8.11 -2.22 -5.78
CA THR A 93 -7.65 -0.98 -6.43
C THR A 93 -6.18 -0.70 -6.11
N MET A 94 -5.75 -0.89 -4.86
CA MET A 94 -4.34 -0.70 -4.49
C MET A 94 -3.39 -1.70 -5.14
N SER A 95 -3.83 -2.95 -5.35
CA SER A 95 -3.03 -3.93 -6.10
C SER A 95 -2.80 -3.48 -7.54
N ILE A 96 -3.85 -3.02 -8.24
CA ILE A 96 -3.73 -2.50 -9.61
C ILE A 96 -2.81 -1.27 -9.64
N LEU A 97 -2.98 -0.36 -8.69
CA LEU A 97 -2.15 0.84 -8.56
C LEU A 97 -0.68 0.49 -8.33
N ARG A 98 -0.40 -0.55 -7.53
CA ARG A 98 0.95 -1.06 -7.30
C ARG A 98 1.60 -1.55 -8.59
N PHE A 99 0.87 -2.34 -9.39
CA PHE A 99 1.37 -2.78 -10.70
C PHE A 99 1.61 -1.60 -11.65
N PHE A 100 0.74 -0.60 -11.64
CA PHE A 100 0.92 0.62 -12.43
C PHE A 100 2.18 1.41 -12.02
N MET A 101 2.35 1.69 -10.72
CA MET A 101 3.52 2.42 -10.20
C MET A 101 4.82 1.63 -10.45
N PHE A 102 4.77 0.31 -10.28
CA PHE A 102 5.89 -0.57 -10.55
C PHE A 102 6.27 -0.57 -12.04
N ALA A 103 5.30 -0.66 -12.96
CA ALA A 103 5.56 -0.65 -14.40
C ALA A 103 6.23 0.65 -14.85
N LEU A 104 5.74 1.80 -14.38
CA LEU A 104 6.37 3.10 -14.67
C LEU A 104 7.78 3.19 -14.08
N SER A 105 7.97 2.72 -12.85
CA SER A 105 9.28 2.71 -12.19
C SER A 105 10.26 1.73 -12.83
N ALA A 106 9.79 0.63 -13.41
CA ALA A 106 10.64 -0.37 -14.05
C ALA A 106 11.21 0.15 -15.38
N ILE A 107 10.45 0.97 -16.11
CA ILE A 107 10.88 1.53 -17.42
C ILE A 107 11.74 2.78 -17.22
N LEU A 108 11.32 3.70 -16.34
CA LEU A 108 11.91 5.03 -16.19
C LEU A 108 12.76 5.18 -14.90
N GLY A 109 12.89 4.12 -14.10
CA GLY A 109 13.59 4.16 -12.82
C GLY A 109 12.89 5.07 -11.79
N ILE A 110 13.68 5.80 -11.00
CA ILE A 110 13.18 6.71 -9.96
C ILE A 110 12.30 7.83 -10.52
N TYR A 111 12.57 8.27 -11.76
CA TYR A 111 11.75 9.29 -12.43
C TYR A 111 10.34 8.76 -12.69
N GLY A 112 10.21 7.51 -13.11
CA GLY A 112 8.92 6.85 -13.31
C GLY A 112 8.13 6.72 -12.01
N PHE A 113 8.80 6.39 -10.90
CA PHE A 113 8.16 6.34 -9.59
C PHE A 113 7.59 7.70 -9.17
N LEU A 114 8.37 8.78 -9.31
CA LEU A 114 7.91 10.14 -9.00
C LEU A 114 6.73 10.54 -9.88
N LEU A 115 6.81 10.27 -11.19
CA LEU A 115 5.74 10.58 -12.13
C LEU A 115 4.46 9.81 -11.81
N ALA A 116 4.58 8.51 -11.50
CA ALA A 116 3.44 7.70 -11.07
C ALA A 116 2.81 8.26 -9.79
N LEU A 117 3.63 8.66 -8.81
CA LEU A 117 3.16 9.30 -7.59
C LEU A 117 2.36 10.58 -7.90
N PHE A 118 2.87 11.47 -8.75
CA PHE A 118 2.18 12.70 -9.15
C PHE A 118 0.83 12.44 -9.85
N ILE A 119 0.78 11.46 -10.76
CA ILE A 119 -0.46 11.08 -11.45
C ILE A 119 -1.50 10.61 -10.43
N VAL A 120 -1.09 9.73 -9.51
CA VAL A 120 -1.97 9.17 -8.48
C VAL A 120 -2.48 10.26 -7.55
N THR A 121 -1.62 11.13 -7.03
CA THR A 121 -2.04 12.20 -6.12
C THR A 121 -3.01 13.18 -6.79
N THR A 122 -2.77 13.51 -8.05
CA THR A 122 -3.65 14.41 -8.82
C THR A 122 -5.00 13.77 -9.09
N HIS A 123 -5.01 12.47 -9.42
CA HIS A 123 -6.25 11.72 -9.61
C HIS A 123 -7.08 11.65 -8.31
N LEU A 124 -6.43 11.40 -7.17
CA LEU A 124 -7.08 11.43 -5.87
C LEU A 124 -7.65 12.81 -5.53
N ALA A 125 -6.97 13.90 -5.90
CA ALA A 125 -7.43 15.27 -5.64
C ALA A 125 -8.67 15.66 -6.46
N SER A 126 -8.86 15.03 -7.63
CA SER A 126 -10.04 15.25 -8.47
C SER A 126 -11.27 14.46 -7.99
N LEU A 127 -11.07 13.36 -7.27
CA LEU A 127 -12.16 12.52 -6.77
C LEU A 127 -12.97 13.24 -5.69
N ARG A 128 -14.31 13.16 -5.83
CA ARG A 128 -15.27 13.61 -4.82
C ARG A 128 -16.07 12.42 -4.29
N SER A 129 -16.20 12.32 -2.97
CA SER A 129 -17.03 11.33 -2.27
C SER A 129 -18.19 12.04 -1.59
N CYS A 130 -19.43 11.72 -1.97
CA CYS A 130 -20.64 12.34 -1.42
C CYS A 130 -20.62 13.88 -1.40
N GLY A 131 -20.06 14.50 -2.45
CA GLY A 131 -19.95 15.96 -2.59
C GLY A 131 -18.71 16.59 -1.92
N LEU A 132 -17.99 15.85 -1.07
CA LEU A 132 -16.74 16.30 -0.45
C LEU A 132 -15.50 15.81 -1.23
N PRO A 133 -14.41 16.58 -1.28
CA PRO A 133 -13.13 16.12 -1.83
C PRO A 133 -12.62 14.87 -1.11
N TYR A 134 -12.16 13.85 -1.84
CA TYR A 134 -11.65 12.59 -1.26
C TYR A 134 -10.44 12.80 -0.34
N LEU A 135 -9.66 13.86 -0.59
CA LEU A 135 -8.50 14.26 0.21
C LEU A 135 -8.83 15.23 1.35
N ALA A 136 -10.09 15.56 1.63
CA ALA A 136 -10.43 16.42 2.76
C ALA A 136 -9.97 15.76 4.09
N PRO A 137 -9.29 16.49 5.01
CA PRO A 137 -9.01 17.93 5.07
C PRO A 137 -7.65 18.38 4.49
N VAL A 138 -6.89 17.46 3.88
CA VAL A 138 -5.57 17.74 3.29
C VAL A 138 -5.69 18.61 2.04
N SER A 139 -6.72 18.37 1.23
CA SER A 139 -7.02 19.16 0.04
C SER A 139 -8.53 19.27 -0.18
N PRO A 140 -9.11 20.48 -0.21
CA PRO A 140 -8.49 21.78 0.09
C PRO A 140 -8.07 21.86 1.58
N LEU A 141 -7.10 22.71 1.89
CA LEU A 141 -6.55 22.80 3.23
C LEU A 141 -7.58 23.45 4.17
N TYR A 142 -8.20 22.62 5.03
CA TYR A 142 -9.10 23.09 6.08
C TYR A 142 -8.33 23.23 7.41
N GLU A 143 -8.79 24.11 8.30
CA GLU A 143 -8.17 24.32 9.63
C GLU A 143 -8.13 23.02 10.48
N ASP A 144 -9.00 22.06 10.16
CA ASP A 144 -9.05 20.75 10.80
C ASP A 144 -7.97 19.76 10.37
N PHE A 145 -7.01 20.15 9.52
CA PHE A 145 -5.91 19.28 9.10
C PHE A 145 -5.14 18.68 10.30
N ALA A 146 -4.87 19.48 11.34
CA ALA A 146 -4.19 19.01 12.54
C ALA A 146 -5.03 17.99 13.33
N ASN A 147 -6.35 18.20 13.39
CA ASN A 147 -7.28 17.28 14.04
C ASN A 147 -7.37 15.93 13.32
N ALA A 148 -7.24 15.94 11.99
CA ALA A 148 -7.25 14.73 11.17
C ALA A 148 -5.92 13.96 11.24
N LEU A 149 -4.77 14.64 11.23
CA LEU A 149 -3.46 13.98 11.26
C LEU A 149 -3.15 13.34 12.62
N PHE A 150 -3.42 14.05 13.72
CA PHE A 150 -3.11 13.57 15.07
C PHE A 150 -4.27 12.82 15.74
N ARG A 151 -5.41 12.66 15.04
CA ARG A 151 -6.62 11.99 15.50
C ARG A 151 -6.91 12.27 16.99
N LEU A 152 -7.10 13.54 17.33
CA LEU A 152 -7.22 13.99 18.73
C LEU A 152 -8.32 13.22 19.51
N PRO A 153 -8.14 13.01 20.83
CA PRO A 153 -9.15 12.39 21.69
C PRO A 153 -10.49 13.12 21.62
N TRP A 154 -11.59 12.37 21.74
CA TRP A 154 -12.97 12.90 21.66
C TRP A 154 -13.22 14.12 22.57
N ARG A 155 -12.55 14.17 23.74
CA ARG A 155 -12.69 15.26 24.72
C ARG A 155 -12.19 16.62 24.22
N TRP A 156 -11.28 16.63 23.25
CA TRP A 156 -10.68 17.86 22.70
C TRP A 156 -11.32 18.30 21.38
N ARG A 157 -12.21 17.49 20.80
CA ARG A 157 -13.03 17.84 19.64
C ARG A 157 -14.31 18.54 20.09
N LYS A 158 -14.28 19.88 20.17
CA LYS A 158 -15.46 20.70 20.52
C LYS A 158 -16.20 21.23 19.28
N THR A 159 -15.49 21.43 18.18
CA THR A 159 -16.01 21.95 16.91
C THR A 159 -16.25 20.82 15.91
N ARG A 160 -17.24 21.00 15.03
CA ARG A 160 -17.50 20.10 13.90
C ARG A 160 -16.48 20.37 12.78
N PRO A 161 -16.09 19.35 11.99
CA PRO A 161 -15.18 19.53 10.87
C PRO A 161 -15.72 20.51 9.83
N ASP A 162 -14.93 21.53 9.48
CA ASP A 162 -15.32 22.63 8.59
C ASP A 162 -15.62 22.14 7.15
N MET A 163 -15.00 21.03 6.75
CA MET A 163 -15.24 20.35 5.47
C MET A 163 -16.71 19.95 5.22
N LEU A 164 -17.53 19.83 6.28
CA LEU A 164 -18.92 19.40 6.19
C LEU A 164 -19.90 20.54 5.87
N ASN A 165 -19.45 21.80 5.80
CA ASN A 165 -20.31 22.98 5.56
C ASN A 165 -21.62 22.94 6.38
N THR A 166 -21.50 22.68 7.69
CA THR A 166 -22.66 22.51 8.57
C THR A 166 -23.17 23.87 9.06
N GLN A 167 -24.50 24.06 9.15
CA GLN A 167 -25.11 25.32 9.65
C GLN A 167 -24.82 25.60 11.14
N ASP A 168 -24.51 24.56 11.92
CA ASP A 168 -24.10 24.64 13.32
C ASP A 168 -22.64 24.19 13.45
N SER A 169 -21.79 25.04 14.00
CA SER A 169 -20.35 24.82 14.15
C SER A 169 -19.99 24.05 15.43
N THR A 170 -20.92 23.94 16.40
CA THR A 170 -20.64 23.31 17.69
C THR A 170 -21.03 21.83 17.66
N SER A 171 -20.13 20.95 18.12
CA SER A 171 -20.43 19.52 18.21
C SER A 171 -21.24 19.16 19.46
N GLN A 172 -21.16 19.99 20.50
CA GLN A 172 -21.97 19.87 21.71
C GLN A 172 -23.09 20.89 21.65
N GLY A 173 -24.34 20.45 21.74
CA GLY A 173 -25.48 21.36 21.85
C GLY A 173 -25.24 22.32 23.01
N ASP A 174 -25.55 23.60 22.78
CA ASP A 174 -25.35 24.66 23.75
C ASP A 174 -25.92 24.22 25.09
N LYS A 175 -25.09 24.16 26.13
CA LYS A 175 -25.59 23.93 27.48
C LYS A 175 -26.33 25.21 27.86
N GLN A 176 -27.62 25.26 27.54
CA GLN A 176 -28.55 26.25 28.10
C GLN A 176 -28.30 26.32 29.61
N LYS A 177 -27.83 27.48 30.06
CA LYS A 177 -27.80 27.89 31.45
C LYS A 177 -28.29 29.32 31.54
#